data_AF-K3X4B3-F1
#
_entry.id   AF-K3X4B3-F1
#
_cell.length_a   1.000
_cell.length_b   1.000
_cell.length_c   1.000
_cell.angle_alpha   90.00
_cell.angle_beta   90.00
_cell.angle_gamma   90.00
#
_symmetry.space_group_name_H-M   'P 1'
#
loop_
_entity.id
_entity.type
_entity.pdbx_description
1 polymer ?
#
loop_
_entity_poly.entity_id
_entity_poly.type
_entity_poly.pdbx_seq_one_letter_code
_entity_poly.pdbx_strand_id
1 'polypeptide(L)'
;MEGELDSRVHFSDANDPWASSRHVAVLQSLDAVEKKLVAALRTAATAMSHVAPRISSDESATTAFNKSSTEFLQLIKEIHTELASHIHLVSDYRTYGRSTYGAEKDFAISRDKVTVVSEQLQQLSRYLEENFVPEEGIN
;
A
#
# COMPACT_ATOMS: atom_id res chain seq x y z
N MET A 1 -32.95 2.26 -20.05
CA MET A 1 -32.11 1.76 -18.95
C MET A 1 -30.73 2.32 -19.22
N GLU A 2 -30.39 3.36 -18.48
CA GLU A 2 -29.11 4.06 -18.57
C GLU A 2 -28.00 3.09 -18.19
N GLY A 3 -26.95 3.05 -19.01
CA GLY A 3 -25.77 2.25 -18.76
C GLY A 3 -25.06 2.77 -17.54
N GLU A 4 -25.16 2.05 -16.43
CA GLU A 4 -24.20 2.10 -15.35
C GLU A 4 -22.85 1.67 -15.94
N LEU A 5 -22.09 2.67 -16.38
CA LEU A 5 -20.67 2.52 -16.68
C LEU A 5 -20.04 1.90 -15.43
N ASP A 6 -19.69 0.62 -15.57
CA ASP A 6 -19.00 -0.19 -14.59
C ASP A 6 -17.73 0.56 -14.18
N SER A 7 -17.83 1.34 -13.10
CA SER A 7 -16.74 2.12 -12.51
C SER A 7 -15.78 1.19 -11.77
N ARG A 8 -15.37 0.11 -12.44
CA ARG A 8 -14.29 -0.79 -12.01
C ARG A 8 -12.99 -0.06 -12.23
N VAL A 9 -12.45 0.54 -11.18
CA VAL A 9 -11.01 0.79 -11.13
C VAL A 9 -10.34 -0.55 -10.94
N HIS A 10 -9.97 -1.19 -12.05
CA HIS A 10 -9.19 -2.40 -12.04
C HIS A 10 -7.78 -2.05 -11.50
N PHE A 11 -7.46 -2.47 -10.27
CA PHE A 11 -6.08 -2.48 -9.72
C PHE A 11 -5.11 -3.37 -10.52
N SER A 12 -5.60 -3.99 -11.57
CA SER A 12 -4.87 -4.79 -12.54
C SER A 12 -5.59 -4.61 -13.87
N ASP A 13 -5.45 -3.44 -14.47
CA ASP A 13 -5.59 -3.38 -15.91
C ASP A 13 -4.38 -4.14 -16.46
N ALA A 14 -4.55 -5.44 -16.68
CA ALA A 14 -3.48 -6.35 -17.12
C ALA A 14 -2.87 -5.92 -18.47
N ASN A 15 -3.49 -4.95 -19.13
CA ASN A 15 -3.08 -4.33 -20.38
C ASN A 15 -2.26 -3.04 -20.21
N ASP A 16 -2.10 -2.51 -18.99
CA ASP A 16 -1.24 -1.36 -18.71
C ASP A 16 0.13 -1.80 -18.15
N PRO A 17 1.20 -1.77 -18.96
CA PRO A 17 2.53 -2.14 -18.51
C PRO A 17 3.08 -1.24 -17.39
N TRP A 18 2.45 -0.10 -17.10
CA TRP A 18 2.93 0.88 -16.12
C TRP A 18 2.14 0.84 -14.81
N ALA A 19 1.07 0.04 -14.74
CA ALA A 19 0.27 -0.15 -13.53
C ALA A 19 1.16 -0.59 -12.36
N SER A 20 2.04 -1.58 -12.58
CA SER A 20 2.98 -2.09 -11.57
C SER A 20 3.86 -0.98 -10.96
N SER A 21 4.42 -0.08 -11.79
CA SER A 21 5.25 1.03 -11.34
C SER A 21 4.48 2.08 -10.54
N ARG A 22 3.22 2.35 -10.92
CA ARG A 22 2.34 3.29 -10.19
C ARG A 22 1.96 2.73 -8.81
N HIS A 23 1.70 1.43 -8.71
CA HIS A 23 1.42 0.78 -7.43
C HIS A 23 2.63 0.79 -6.49
N VAL A 24 3.83 0.54 -7.01
CA VAL A 24 5.06 0.66 -6.22
C VAL A 24 5.26 2.09 -5.71
N ALA A 25 5.03 3.11 -6.53
CA ALA A 25 5.16 4.51 -6.13
C ALA A 25 4.16 4.90 -5.02
N VAL A 26 2.92 4.42 -5.10
CA VAL A 26 1.91 4.61 -4.06
C VAL A 26 2.34 3.95 -2.74
N LEU A 27 2.77 2.69 -2.79
CA LEU A 27 3.22 1.97 -1.59
C LEU A 27 4.43 2.65 -0.94
N GLN A 28 5.35 3.19 -1.76
CA GLN A 28 6.49 3.98 -1.27
C GLN A 28 6.06 5.29 -0.62
N SER A 29 5.06 5.99 -1.17
CA SER A 29 4.50 7.19 -0.53
C SER A 29 3.82 6.86 0.79
N LEU A 30 3.06 5.77 0.87
CA LEU A 30 2.44 5.32 2.13
C LEU A 30 3.49 4.91 3.19
N ASP A 31 4.57 4.24 2.80
CA ASP A 31 5.72 3.94 3.69
C ASP A 31 6.40 5.25 4.18
N ALA A 32 6.50 6.26 3.32
CA ALA A 32 7.00 7.57 3.73
C ALA A 32 6.08 8.26 4.75
N VAL A 33 4.74 8.15 4.58
CA VAL A 33 3.76 8.63 5.56
C VAL A 33 3.91 7.91 6.90
N GLU A 34 4.12 6.60 6.90
CA GLU A 34 4.32 5.83 8.14
C GLU A 34 5.55 6.34 8.91
N LYS A 35 6.66 6.62 8.21
CA LYS A 35 7.85 7.23 8.81
C LYS A 35 7.57 8.63 9.38
N LYS A 36 6.79 9.45 8.68
CA LYS A 36 6.35 10.77 9.18
C LYS A 36 5.49 10.64 10.43
N LEU A 37 4.64 9.62 10.51
CA LEU A 37 3.79 9.35 11.67
C LEU A 37 4.61 8.97 12.90
N VAL A 38 5.64 8.14 12.73
CA VAL A 38 6.63 7.85 13.78
C VAL A 38 7.36 9.13 14.21
N ALA A 39 7.75 9.98 13.26
CA ALA A 39 8.38 11.26 13.58
C ALA A 39 7.44 12.18 14.37
N ALA A 40 6.16 12.27 13.99
CA ALA A 40 5.15 13.06 14.69
C ALA A 40 4.98 12.59 16.15
N LEU A 41 4.93 11.29 16.39
CA LEU A 41 4.86 10.72 17.75
C LEU A 41 6.08 11.08 18.59
N ARG A 42 7.29 11.01 18.00
CA ARG A 42 8.54 11.42 18.68
C ARG A 42 8.52 12.91 19.00
N THR A 43 8.12 13.76 18.06
CA THR A 43 8.02 15.21 18.26
C THR A 43 6.99 15.57 19.32
N ALA A 44 5.85 14.86 19.37
CA ALA A 44 4.85 15.01 20.43
C ALA A 44 5.43 14.64 21.81
N ALA A 45 6.17 13.54 21.91
CA ALA A 45 6.84 13.15 23.16
C ALA A 45 7.86 14.22 23.60
N THR A 46 8.62 14.80 22.67
CA THR A 46 9.53 15.93 22.95
C THR A 46 8.76 17.15 23.44
N ALA A 47 7.66 17.54 22.79
CA ALA A 47 6.81 18.64 23.23
C ALA A 47 6.28 18.37 24.66
N MET A 48 5.77 17.17 24.93
CA MET A 48 5.29 16.79 26.27
C MET A 48 6.39 16.83 27.34
N SER A 49 7.65 16.53 26.98
CA SER A 49 8.78 16.64 27.90
C SER A 49 9.04 18.08 28.36
N HIS A 50 8.70 19.07 27.53
CA HIS A 50 8.76 20.49 27.86
C HIS A 50 7.58 20.97 28.73
N VAL A 51 6.51 20.17 28.86
CA VAL A 51 5.32 20.45 29.70
C VAL A 51 5.47 19.91 31.13
N ALA A 52 6.50 19.08 31.39
CA ALA A 52 6.73 18.48 32.70
C ALA A 52 6.73 19.55 33.83
N PRO A 53 6.15 19.24 35.02
CA PRO A 53 5.77 20.24 35.99
C PRO A 53 7.02 20.91 36.56
N ARG A 54 7.36 22.12 36.10
CA ARG A 54 8.47 22.89 36.66
C ARG A 54 8.05 24.31 37.01
N ILE A 55 8.48 24.64 38.21
CA ILE A 55 8.10 25.72 39.12
C ILE A 55 8.66 27.09 38.70
N SER A 56 9.16 27.24 37.47
CA SER A 56 9.77 28.49 37.03
C SER A 56 9.28 28.88 35.64
N SER A 57 8.86 30.13 35.50
CA SER A 57 8.60 30.80 34.22
C SER A 57 9.89 30.89 33.39
N ASP A 58 10.33 29.76 32.86
CA ASP A 58 11.53 29.68 32.04
C ASP A 58 11.08 29.93 30.58
N GLU A 59 11.26 31.16 30.11
CA GLU A 59 10.87 31.61 28.77
C GLU A 59 11.50 30.73 27.66
N SER A 60 12.68 30.17 27.95
CA SER A 60 13.36 29.17 27.13
C SER A 60 12.56 27.88 26.94
N ALA A 61 11.97 27.34 28.03
CA ALA A 61 11.17 26.12 27.98
C ALA A 61 9.85 26.33 27.23
N THR A 62 9.24 27.51 27.39
CA THR A 62 8.03 27.92 26.66
C THR A 62 8.31 28.03 25.16
N THR A 63 9.45 28.60 24.79
CA THR A 63 9.89 28.71 23.39
C THR A 63 10.17 27.33 22.77
N ALA A 64 10.84 26.44 23.50
CA ALA A 64 11.10 25.07 23.07
C ALA A 64 9.80 24.27 22.88
N PHE A 65 8.85 24.38 23.81
CA PHE A 65 7.52 23.78 23.70
C PHE A 65 6.76 24.27 22.47
N ASN A 66 6.71 25.58 22.25
CA ASN A 66 6.03 26.17 21.11
C ASN A 66 6.65 25.69 19.79
N LYS A 67 7.98 25.65 19.71
CA LYS A 67 8.69 25.12 18.54
C LYS A 67 8.31 23.65 18.26
N SER A 68 8.46 22.77 19.24
CA SER A 68 8.10 21.34 19.07
C SER A 68 6.63 21.13 18.76
N SER A 69 5.73 21.96 19.31
CA SER A 69 4.30 21.92 19.01
C SER A 69 4.00 22.34 17.58
N THR A 70 4.67 23.38 17.07
CA THR A 70 4.52 23.80 15.66
C THR A 70 5.04 22.74 14.69
N GLU A 71 6.19 22.12 15.00
CA GLU A 71 6.75 21.02 14.20
C GLU A 71 5.81 19.81 14.21
N PHE A 72 5.21 19.48 15.35
CA PHE A 72 4.22 18.41 15.45
C PHE A 72 2.98 18.69 14.58
N LEU A 73 2.38 19.88 14.69
CA LEU A 73 1.20 20.25 13.90
C LEU A 73 1.49 20.27 12.40
N GLN A 74 2.69 20.68 12.01
CA GLN A 74 3.13 20.65 10.62
C GLN A 74 3.23 19.20 10.10
N LEU A 75 3.82 18.29 10.86
CA LEU A 75 3.87 16.87 10.50
C LEU A 75 2.48 16.26 10.36
N ILE A 76 1.55 16.57 11.28
CA ILE A 76 0.16 16.09 11.21
C ILE A 76 -0.54 16.61 9.94
N LYS A 77 -0.33 17.88 9.60
CA LYS A 77 -0.88 18.46 8.37
C LYS A 77 -0.36 17.72 7.14
N GLU A 78 0.95 17.48 7.05
CA GLU A 78 1.56 16.76 5.93
C GLU A 78 1.04 15.33 5.79
N ILE A 79 0.97 14.59 6.91
CA ILE A 79 0.40 13.23 6.96
C ILE A 79 -1.04 13.26 6.46
N HIS A 80 -1.87 14.19 6.95
CA HIS A 80 -3.26 14.27 6.56
C HIS A 80 -3.41 14.59 5.06
N THR A 81 -2.63 15.52 4.53
CA THR A 81 -2.68 15.85 3.10
C THR A 81 -2.29 14.67 2.21
N GLU A 82 -1.27 13.91 2.62
CA GLU A 82 -0.77 12.77 1.85
C GLU A 82 -1.68 11.54 1.98
N LEU A 83 -2.30 11.29 3.14
CA LEU A 83 -3.32 10.25 3.26
C LEU A 83 -4.59 10.61 2.48
N ALA A 84 -5.02 11.86 2.53
CA ALA A 84 -6.18 12.33 1.77
C ALA A 84 -5.98 12.19 0.26
N SER A 85 -4.75 12.40 -0.27
CA SER A 85 -4.47 12.16 -1.69
C SER A 85 -4.57 10.68 -2.07
N HIS A 86 -4.40 9.75 -1.14
CA HIS A 86 -4.44 8.30 -1.39
C HIS A 86 -5.75 7.61 -0.94
N ILE A 87 -6.67 8.34 -0.29
CA ILE A 87 -7.90 7.74 0.28
C ILE A 87 -8.79 7.07 -0.78
N HIS A 88 -8.75 7.57 -2.01
CA HIS A 88 -9.48 7.02 -3.15
C HIS A 88 -9.06 5.58 -3.49
N LEU A 89 -7.83 5.19 -3.14
CA LEU A 89 -7.32 3.84 -3.35
C LEU A 89 -7.91 2.82 -2.39
N VAL A 90 -8.40 3.27 -1.23
CA VAL A 90 -9.05 2.43 -0.22
C VAL A 90 -10.57 2.45 -0.39
N SER A 91 -11.16 3.57 -0.82
CA SER A 91 -12.60 3.69 -1.04
C SER A 91 -13.12 2.75 -2.13
N ASP A 92 -12.29 2.41 -3.12
CA ASP A 92 -12.65 1.50 -4.21
C ASP A 92 -12.25 0.04 -3.95
N TYR A 93 -11.80 -0.30 -2.74
CA TYR A 93 -11.67 -1.70 -2.34
C TYR A 93 -13.05 -2.32 -2.10
N ARG A 94 -13.76 -2.64 -3.18
CA ARG A 94 -14.85 -3.61 -3.15
C ARG A 94 -14.21 -4.99 -3.27
N THR A 95 -14.44 -5.85 -2.27
CA THR A 95 -14.31 -7.30 -2.44
C THR A 95 -14.97 -7.67 -3.77
N TYR A 96 -14.40 -8.64 -4.50
CA TYR A 96 -14.96 -9.12 -5.77
C TYR A 96 -16.48 -9.15 -5.65
N GLY A 97 -17.25 -8.53 -6.57
CA GLY A 97 -18.63 -8.04 -6.34
C GLY A 97 -19.70 -9.03 -5.84
N ARG A 98 -19.33 -10.26 -5.46
CA ARG A 98 -20.13 -11.30 -4.80
C ARG A 98 -19.40 -12.08 -3.69
N SER A 99 -18.19 -11.68 -3.30
CA SER A 99 -17.37 -12.36 -2.29
C SER A 99 -17.67 -11.80 -0.90
N THR A 100 -18.32 -12.61 -0.07
CA THR A 100 -18.57 -12.36 1.35
C THR A 100 -17.35 -12.63 2.23
N TYR A 101 -16.20 -12.97 1.63
CA TYR A 101 -15.06 -13.54 2.34
C TYR A 101 -14.06 -12.51 2.89
N GLY A 102 -14.17 -11.25 2.46
CA GLY A 102 -13.26 -10.19 2.88
C GLY A 102 -11.90 -10.25 2.15
N ALA A 103 -11.13 -9.16 2.26
CA ALA A 103 -9.91 -8.92 1.50
C ALA A 103 -8.85 -10.02 1.62
N GLU A 104 -8.62 -10.46 2.85
CA GLU A 104 -7.58 -11.42 3.21
C GLU A 104 -7.85 -12.80 2.60
N LYS A 105 -9.12 -13.21 2.58
CA LYS A 105 -9.53 -14.52 2.05
C LYS A 105 -9.59 -14.51 0.52
N ASP A 106 -9.95 -13.39 -0.10
CA ASP A 106 -9.83 -13.21 -1.55
C ASP A 106 -8.37 -13.28 -2.01
N PHE A 107 -7.44 -12.70 -1.24
CA PHE A 107 -6.00 -12.81 -1.49
C PHE A 107 -5.50 -14.25 -1.35
N ALA A 108 -5.89 -14.95 -0.28
CA ALA A 108 -5.52 -16.35 -0.07
C ALA A 108 -6.01 -17.25 -1.22
N ILE A 109 -7.29 -17.11 -1.62
CA ILE A 109 -7.85 -17.86 -2.75
C ILE A 109 -7.12 -17.55 -4.06
N SER A 110 -6.78 -16.29 -4.30
CA SER A 110 -6.05 -15.89 -5.50
C SER A 110 -4.64 -16.47 -5.53
N ARG A 111 -3.95 -16.48 -4.39
CA ARG A 111 -2.64 -17.10 -4.23
C ARG A 111 -2.69 -18.61 -4.50
N ASP A 112 -3.69 -19.31 -3.94
CA ASP A 112 -3.86 -20.75 -4.16
C ASP A 112 -4.11 -21.08 -5.64
N LYS A 113 -4.91 -20.26 -6.34
CA LYS A 113 -5.12 -20.42 -7.79
C LYS A 113 -3.84 -20.27 -8.58
N VAL A 114 -3.00 -19.27 -8.25
CA VAL A 114 -1.70 -19.08 -8.93
C VAL A 114 -0.78 -20.27 -8.72
N THR A 115 -0.76 -20.84 -7.50
CA THR A 115 0.01 -22.05 -7.21
C THR A 115 -0.42 -23.22 -8.09
N VAL A 116 -1.73 -23.51 -8.15
CA VAL A 116 -2.28 -24.59 -8.97
C VAL A 116 -1.94 -24.41 -10.45
N VAL A 117 -2.11 -23.19 -10.99
CA VAL A 117 -1.78 -22.90 -12.39
C VAL A 117 -0.29 -23.08 -12.66
N SER A 118 0.57 -22.66 -11.73
CA SER A 118 2.03 -22.82 -11.86
C SER A 118 2.45 -24.28 -11.85
N GLU A 119 1.86 -25.09 -10.97
CA GLU A 119 2.09 -26.54 -10.94
C GLU A 119 1.64 -27.22 -12.23
N GLN A 120 0.47 -26.86 -12.75
CA GLN A 120 -0.03 -27.36 -14.03
C GLN A 120 0.87 -26.98 -15.20
N LEU A 121 1.37 -25.73 -15.23
CA LEU A 121 2.32 -25.27 -16.25
C LEU A 121 3.66 -26.01 -16.16
N GLN A 122 4.17 -26.28 -14.95
CA GLN A 122 5.39 -27.07 -14.76
C GLN A 122 5.21 -28.53 -15.18
N GLN A 123 4.04 -29.12 -14.90
CA GLN A 123 3.72 -30.47 -15.35
C GLN A 123 3.60 -30.53 -16.87
N LEU A 124 2.98 -29.53 -17.48
CA LEU A 124 2.87 -29.42 -18.93
C LEU A 124 4.24 -29.20 -19.59
N SER A 125 5.10 -28.35 -19.02
CA SER A 125 6.48 -28.16 -19.50
C SER A 125 7.26 -29.47 -19.46
N ARG A 126 7.21 -30.19 -18.34
CA ARG A 126 7.86 -31.51 -18.21
C ARG A 126 7.29 -32.52 -19.21
N TYR A 127 5.97 -32.55 -19.39
CA TYR A 127 5.34 -33.42 -20.37
C TYR A 127 5.81 -33.11 -21.79
N LEU A 128 5.93 -31.82 -22.16
CA LEU A 128 6.47 -31.41 -23.45
C LEU A 128 7.96 -31.77 -23.57
N GLU A 129 8.78 -31.56 -22.56
CA GLU A 129 10.19 -31.95 -22.57
C GLU A 129 10.39 -33.47 -22.71
N GLU A 130 9.53 -34.28 -22.10
CA GLU A 130 9.59 -35.74 -22.14
C GLU A 130 9.03 -36.36 -23.43
N ASN A 131 8.05 -35.70 -24.08
CA ASN A 131 7.31 -36.27 -25.21
C ASN A 131 7.50 -35.52 -26.54
N PHE A 132 8.05 -34.31 -26.53
CA PHE A 132 8.55 -33.62 -27.72
C PHE A 132 10.07 -33.78 -27.78
N VAL A 133 10.51 -34.93 -28.29
CA VAL A 133 11.82 -35.01 -28.94
C VAL A 133 11.69 -34.21 -30.24
N PRO A 134 12.55 -33.21 -30.52
CA PRO A 134 12.57 -32.58 -31.83
C PRO A 134 12.75 -33.69 -32.87
N GLU A 135 11.97 -33.70 -33.94
CA GLU A 135 12.34 -34.50 -35.11
C GLU A 135 13.69 -33.98 -35.65
N GLU A 136 14.79 -34.47 -35.08
CA GLU A 136 16.07 -34.47 -35.76
C GLU A 136 16.06 -35.61 -36.76
N GLY A 137 15.73 -35.27 -38.01
CA GLY A 137 16.02 -36.12 -39.15
C GLY A 137 15.08 -35.90 -40.33
N ILE A 138 15.50 -35.09 -41.31
CA ILE A 138 15.83 -35.50 -42.70
C ILE A 138 16.18 -34.22 -43.49
N ASN A 139 17.47 -33.94 -43.57
CA ASN A 139 18.19 -33.65 -44.82
C ASN A 139 19.70 -33.65 -44.56
#